data_AF-A0A0M9DEI7-F1
#
_entry.id   AF-A0A0M9DEI7-F1
#
_cell.length_a   1.000
_cell.length_b   1.000
_cell.length_c   1.000
_cell.angle_alpha   90.00
_cell.angle_beta   90.00
_cell.angle_gamma   90.00
#
_symmetry.space_group_name_H-M   'P 1'
#
loop_
_entity.id
_entity.type
_entity.pdbx_description
1 polymer ?
#
loop_
_entity_poly.entity_id
_entity_poly.type
_entity_poly.pdbx_seq_one_letter_code
_entity_poly.pdbx_strand_id
1 'polypeptide(L)'
;MDAIELGKDKSQQLNKFIELATQSIDDNKRDDAISLLSSAISQYPAGIMTTEEIEGKIPSRSEILTKLGIIFTESGSTLDPTGVHLFQQAILYDCKYVAANYYLGKILMNNGNIAEANELMERALNNSTEGDRFYGPAKKALEEMNDLIDSKDPIFATDYLIGQSMSHALIDSPIGTFKKMSFDKIENKYDANVQMFPTDDTTEKLNGIREFNSNHGFEQASFEEFLPANLPLFEEHNQLSLILGEGYTLFDMGAEIYDVCGLNIEPQLTFTFYKLINNETNCYSYLLLAGKSPLELKDRQLSRDENFEYDTRIFDVYKNKIFFDSDNMIKFSLALAKNYFNDDITLDNIENKSISGVKDETFSQLLEIHDDFNINDSRVRIIIDTDIKA
;
A
#
# COMPACT_ATOMS: atom_id res chain seq x y z
N MET A 1 16.95 -17.63 9.66
CA MET A 1 17.75 -17.12 8.53
C MET A 1 19.20 -17.32 8.91
N ASP A 2 19.97 -17.96 8.04
CA ASP A 2 21.41 -18.10 8.25
C ASP A 2 22.07 -16.76 7.89
N ALA A 3 22.76 -16.14 8.87
CA ALA A 3 23.51 -14.91 8.66
C ALA A 3 24.77 -15.20 7.82
N ILE A 4 25.19 -14.23 7.02
CA ILE A 4 26.37 -14.37 6.14
C ILE A 4 27.54 -13.51 6.62
N GLU A 5 28.77 -13.90 6.32
CA GLU A 5 29.96 -13.11 6.64
C GLU A 5 30.25 -12.05 5.56
N LEU A 6 30.36 -10.78 5.97
CA LEU A 6 30.79 -9.65 5.16
C LEU A 6 32.32 -9.58 5.19
N GLY A 7 32.96 -10.43 4.36
CA GLY A 7 34.42 -10.67 4.37
C GLY A 7 35.30 -9.45 4.71
N LYS A 8 36.37 -9.69 5.48
CA LYS A 8 37.20 -8.68 6.20
C LYS A 8 37.47 -7.36 5.45
N ASP A 9 37.81 -7.41 4.17
CA ASP A 9 38.12 -6.21 3.38
C ASP A 9 36.89 -5.32 3.17
N LYS A 10 35.70 -5.91 2.95
CA LYS A 10 34.43 -5.17 2.82
C LYS A 10 34.02 -4.50 4.13
N SER A 11 34.21 -5.18 5.25
CA SER A 11 33.97 -4.59 6.58
C SER A 11 34.87 -3.37 6.86
N GLN A 12 36.13 -3.41 6.41
CA GLN A 12 37.02 -2.25 6.51
C GLN A 12 36.61 -1.10 5.58
N GLN A 13 36.23 -1.41 4.34
CA GLN A 13 35.74 -0.41 3.38
C GLN A 13 34.47 0.27 3.88
N LEU A 14 33.53 -0.51 4.44
CA LEU A 14 32.29 0.00 5.02
C LEU A 14 32.55 1.02 6.13
N ASN A 15 33.38 0.67 7.10
CA ASN A 15 33.76 1.59 8.17
C ASN A 15 34.41 2.86 7.62
N LYS A 16 35.23 2.73 6.56
CA LYS A 16 35.88 3.89 5.94
C LYS A 16 34.89 4.81 5.24
N PHE A 17 33.89 4.27 4.53
CA PHE A 17 32.84 5.08 3.91
C PHE A 17 32.07 5.89 4.96
N ILE A 18 31.74 5.29 6.10
CA ILE A 18 30.94 5.94 7.16
C ILE A 18 31.75 7.01 7.87
N GLU A 19 33.04 6.76 8.13
CA GLU A 19 33.97 7.76 8.69
C GLU A 19 34.05 8.99 7.77
N LEU A 20 34.32 8.78 6.48
CA LEU A 20 34.42 9.86 5.50
C LEU A 20 33.08 10.59 5.32
N ALA A 21 31.96 9.87 5.35
CA ALA A 21 30.64 10.50 5.25
C ALA A 21 30.38 11.43 6.44
N THR A 22 30.76 11.02 7.65
CA THR A 22 30.62 11.85 8.86
C THR A 22 31.43 13.12 8.73
N GLN A 23 32.68 13.01 8.25
CA GLN A 23 33.52 14.18 7.98
C GLN A 23 32.93 15.10 6.90
N SER A 24 32.36 14.53 5.82
CA SER A 24 31.68 15.31 4.79
C SER A 24 30.45 16.05 5.33
N ILE A 25 29.70 15.46 6.26
CA ILE A 25 28.59 16.13 6.95
C ILE A 25 29.11 17.33 7.76
N ASP A 26 30.17 17.12 8.56
CA ASP A 26 30.77 18.20 9.37
C ASP A 26 31.33 19.35 8.50
N ASP A 27 31.85 19.01 7.30
CA ASP A 27 32.34 19.95 6.30
C ASP A 27 31.22 20.61 5.46
N ASN A 28 29.93 20.32 5.72
CA ASN A 28 28.78 20.73 4.91
C ASN A 28 28.84 20.29 3.42
N LYS A 29 29.49 19.16 3.14
CA LYS A 29 29.57 18.54 1.81
C LYS A 29 28.48 17.46 1.67
N ARG A 30 27.24 17.92 1.47
CA ARG A 30 26.03 17.07 1.40
C ARG A 30 26.16 15.96 0.36
N ASP A 31 26.50 16.29 -0.89
CA ASP A 31 26.53 15.31 -1.99
C ASP A 31 27.61 14.24 -1.79
N ASP A 32 28.77 14.62 -1.25
CA ASP A 32 29.84 13.69 -0.91
C ASP A 32 29.38 12.72 0.19
N ALA A 33 28.69 13.22 1.22
CA ALA A 33 28.14 12.39 2.29
C ALA A 33 27.09 11.40 1.75
N ILE A 34 26.19 11.84 0.87
CA ILE A 34 25.18 10.96 0.23
C ILE A 34 25.87 9.86 -0.57
N SER A 35 26.86 10.22 -1.40
CA SER A 35 27.60 9.27 -2.23
C SER A 35 28.33 8.21 -1.38
N LEU A 36 28.98 8.63 -0.29
CA LEU A 36 29.71 7.74 0.61
C LEU A 36 28.78 6.79 1.37
N LEU A 37 27.65 7.30 1.91
CA LEU A 37 26.68 6.45 2.62
C LEU A 37 25.93 5.51 1.67
N SER A 38 25.64 5.95 0.44
CA SER A 38 25.05 5.07 -0.58
C SER A 38 26.01 3.94 -0.97
N SER A 39 27.30 4.28 -1.10
CA SER A 39 28.37 3.29 -1.32
C SER A 39 28.47 2.32 -0.15
N ALA A 40 28.34 2.79 1.09
CA ALA A 40 28.28 1.94 2.28
C ALA A 40 27.10 0.95 2.23
N ILE A 41 25.88 1.42 1.92
CA ILE A 41 24.69 0.55 1.78
C ILE A 41 24.88 -0.53 0.72
N SER A 42 25.50 -0.18 -0.42
CA SER A 42 25.74 -1.13 -1.51
C SER A 42 26.67 -2.30 -1.15
N GLN A 43 27.46 -2.18 -0.07
CA GLN A 43 28.35 -3.25 0.35
C GLN A 43 27.62 -4.40 1.03
N TYR A 44 26.45 -4.13 1.60
CA TYR A 44 25.72 -5.14 2.33
C TYR A 44 24.87 -6.04 1.39
N PRO A 45 24.70 -7.33 1.73
CA PRO A 45 23.91 -8.28 0.93
C PRO A 45 22.41 -8.00 0.98
N ALA A 46 21.65 -8.19 -0.10
CA ALA A 46 20.21 -7.92 -0.07
C ALA A 46 19.45 -8.84 0.92
N GLY A 47 18.52 -8.28 1.70
CA GLY A 47 17.49 -9.02 2.45
C GLY A 47 17.96 -9.88 3.64
N ILE A 48 19.26 -9.92 3.97
CA ILE A 48 19.82 -10.72 5.06
C ILE A 48 20.83 -9.87 5.85
N MET A 49 20.76 -9.94 7.19
CA MET A 49 21.76 -9.33 8.08
C MET A 49 23.06 -10.14 8.10
N THR A 50 24.19 -9.45 8.18
CA THR A 50 25.49 -10.13 8.27
C THR A 50 25.83 -10.48 9.71
N THR A 51 26.68 -11.48 9.91
CA THR A 51 27.17 -11.85 11.24
C THR A 51 27.85 -10.65 11.92
N GLU A 52 28.63 -9.87 11.16
CA GLU A 52 29.31 -8.68 11.67
C GLU A 52 28.34 -7.57 12.09
N GLU A 53 27.21 -7.43 11.39
CA GLU A 53 26.14 -6.49 11.75
C GLU A 53 25.45 -6.93 13.04
N ILE A 54 25.11 -8.22 13.16
CA ILE A 54 24.48 -8.80 14.36
C ILE A 54 25.40 -8.69 15.58
N GLU A 55 26.70 -8.92 15.40
CA GLU A 55 27.70 -8.81 16.46
C GLU A 55 28.12 -7.36 16.77
N GLY A 56 27.62 -6.37 16.03
CA GLY A 56 27.96 -4.96 16.20
C GLY A 56 29.42 -4.62 15.86
N LYS A 57 30.08 -5.44 15.02
CA LYS A 57 31.44 -5.20 14.53
C LYS A 57 31.48 -4.16 13.40
N ILE A 58 30.36 -3.99 12.73
CA ILE A 58 30.11 -2.94 11.75
C ILE A 58 28.82 -2.19 12.14
N PRO A 59 28.65 -0.93 11.73
CA PRO A 59 27.38 -0.22 11.88
C PRO A 59 26.22 -1.00 11.28
N SER A 60 25.02 -0.83 11.81
CA SER A 60 23.84 -1.46 11.22
C SER A 60 23.40 -0.71 9.96
N ARG A 61 22.71 -1.41 9.07
CA ARG A 61 22.11 -0.76 7.88
C ARG A 61 21.07 0.27 8.29
N SER A 62 20.33 0.00 9.37
CA SER A 62 19.40 0.94 9.95
C SER A 62 20.09 2.25 10.34
N GLU A 63 21.30 2.20 10.90
CA GLU A 63 22.09 3.41 11.18
C GLU A 63 22.41 4.19 9.91
N ILE A 64 22.92 3.51 8.88
CA ILE A 64 23.39 4.18 7.65
C ILE A 64 22.21 4.75 6.86
N LEU A 65 21.14 3.98 6.71
CA LEU A 65 19.89 4.41 6.08
C LEU A 65 19.29 5.61 6.83
N THR A 66 19.31 5.60 8.16
CA THR A 66 18.85 6.74 8.96
C THR A 66 19.74 7.97 8.73
N LYS A 67 21.06 7.82 8.65
CA LYS A 67 21.96 8.94 8.35
C LYS A 67 21.68 9.55 6.98
N LEU A 68 21.44 8.71 5.96
CA LEU A 68 20.99 9.20 4.65
C LEU A 68 19.65 9.93 4.78
N GLY A 69 18.68 9.36 5.49
CA GLY A 69 17.36 9.96 5.67
C GLY A 69 17.41 11.33 6.34
N ILE A 70 18.28 11.49 7.34
CA ILE A 70 18.56 12.77 8.01
C ILE A 70 19.10 13.81 7.03
N ILE A 71 19.99 13.43 6.10
CA ILE A 71 20.54 14.37 5.11
C ILE A 71 19.45 14.86 4.16
N PHE A 72 18.60 13.95 3.67
CA PHE A 72 17.51 14.29 2.77
C PHE A 72 16.46 15.20 3.43
N THR A 73 16.11 14.91 4.69
CA THR A 73 15.02 15.58 5.44
C THR A 73 15.48 16.74 6.32
N GLU A 74 16.73 17.16 6.20
CA GLU A 74 17.33 18.19 7.06
C GLU A 74 17.09 17.92 8.56
N SER A 75 17.41 16.69 8.99
CA SER A 75 17.16 16.17 10.34
C SER A 75 15.68 16.10 10.72
N GLY A 76 14.83 15.66 9.79
CA GLY A 76 13.39 15.54 9.97
C GLY A 76 12.68 16.89 10.11
N SER A 77 13.25 17.93 9.53
CA SER A 77 12.66 19.28 9.52
C SER A 77 11.89 19.54 8.23
N THR A 78 12.33 18.94 7.12
CA THR A 78 11.63 18.95 5.84
C THR A 78 11.01 17.60 5.58
N LEU A 79 9.82 17.61 4.99
CA LEU A 79 9.30 16.43 4.32
C LEU A 79 10.20 16.18 3.11
N ASP A 80 10.78 14.98 2.98
CA ASP A 80 11.49 14.53 1.79
C ASP A 80 11.16 13.04 1.58
N PRO A 81 10.52 12.68 0.45
CA PRO A 81 10.11 11.30 0.19
C PRO A 81 11.27 10.30 0.21
N THR A 82 12.45 10.70 -0.28
CA THR A 82 13.66 9.86 -0.25
C THR A 82 14.06 9.61 1.19
N GLY A 83 14.07 10.65 2.02
CA GLY A 83 14.47 10.49 3.42
C GLY A 83 13.46 9.69 4.26
N VAL A 84 12.16 9.84 3.98
CA VAL A 84 11.13 9.02 4.63
C VAL A 84 11.27 7.55 4.23
N HIS A 85 11.43 7.25 2.94
CA HIS A 85 11.68 5.89 2.48
C HIS A 85 12.91 5.27 3.16
N LEU A 86 13.98 6.04 3.29
CA LEU A 86 15.20 5.59 3.98
C LEU A 86 14.95 5.27 5.46
N PHE A 87 14.10 6.04 6.17
CA PHE A 87 13.71 5.70 7.54
C PHE A 87 12.83 4.45 7.61
N GLN A 88 11.88 4.29 6.68
CA GLN A 88 11.05 3.08 6.60
C GLN A 88 11.90 1.84 6.36
N GLN A 89 12.84 1.90 5.42
CA GLN A 89 13.81 0.82 5.18
C GLN A 89 14.65 0.54 6.44
N ALA A 90 15.11 1.57 7.14
CA ALA A 90 15.85 1.39 8.39
C ALA A 90 15.02 0.63 9.45
N ILE A 91 13.73 0.93 9.56
CA ILE A 91 12.78 0.26 10.47
C ILE A 91 12.49 -1.18 10.03
N LEU A 92 12.46 -1.47 8.73
CA LEU A 92 12.31 -2.84 8.23
C LEU A 92 13.48 -3.74 8.65
N TYR A 93 14.71 -3.22 8.62
CA TYR A 93 15.87 -3.96 9.09
C TYR A 93 15.92 -4.05 10.62
N ASP A 94 15.63 -2.97 11.34
CA ASP A 94 15.54 -2.98 12.80
C ASP A 94 14.37 -2.12 13.26
N CYS A 95 13.27 -2.80 13.61
CA CYS A 95 12.03 -2.13 14.01
C CYS A 95 12.15 -1.36 15.33
N LYS A 96 13.20 -1.63 16.12
CA LYS A 96 13.49 -0.97 17.39
C LYS A 96 14.56 0.12 17.25
N TYR A 97 15.05 0.38 16.04
CA TYR A 97 16.08 1.38 15.83
C TYR A 97 15.55 2.78 16.18
N VAL A 98 16.00 3.29 17.34
CA VAL A 98 15.43 4.47 18.00
C VAL A 98 15.47 5.70 17.08
N ALA A 99 16.59 5.92 16.40
CA ALA A 99 16.76 7.12 15.58
C ALA A 99 15.82 7.15 14.36
N ALA A 100 15.64 6.03 13.64
CA ALA A 100 14.72 5.98 12.50
C ALA A 100 13.28 6.22 12.92
N ASN A 101 12.84 5.55 13.99
CA ASN A 101 11.51 5.74 14.58
C ASN A 101 11.30 7.21 15.00
N TYR A 102 12.29 7.82 15.66
CA TYR A 102 12.22 9.22 16.07
C TYR A 102 12.14 10.19 14.88
N TYR A 103 13.03 10.07 13.89
CA TYR A 103 13.06 11.02 12.77
C TYR A 103 11.86 10.87 11.85
N LEU A 104 11.41 9.64 11.58
CA LEU A 104 10.18 9.42 10.83
C LEU A 104 8.99 9.96 11.60
N GLY A 105 8.84 9.58 12.88
CA GLY A 105 7.78 10.11 13.75
C GLY A 105 7.77 11.63 13.81
N LYS A 106 8.94 12.28 13.84
CA LYS A 106 9.05 13.75 13.83
C LYS A 106 8.54 14.34 12.52
N ILE A 107 8.89 13.74 11.39
CA ILE A 107 8.37 14.16 10.08
C ILE A 107 6.85 13.97 10.05
N LEU A 108 6.34 12.79 10.43
CA LEU A 108 4.91 12.51 10.45
C LEU A 108 4.15 13.51 11.33
N MET A 109 4.67 13.79 12.52
CA MET A 109 4.08 14.76 13.45
C MET A 109 4.04 16.16 12.84
N ASN A 110 5.16 16.62 12.29
CA ASN A 110 5.25 17.94 11.63
C ASN A 110 4.29 18.04 10.43
N ASN A 111 3.95 16.91 9.83
CA ASN A 111 3.07 16.83 8.68
C ASN A 111 1.61 16.44 9.04
N GLY A 112 1.26 16.38 10.32
CA GLY A 112 -0.13 16.15 10.75
C GLY A 112 -0.59 14.70 10.79
N ASN A 113 0.27 13.72 10.52
CA ASN A 113 -0.03 12.29 10.66
C ASN A 113 0.16 11.83 12.10
N ILE A 114 -0.76 12.24 12.97
CA ILE A 114 -0.58 12.16 14.41
C ILE A 114 -0.66 10.72 14.94
N ALA A 115 -1.52 9.85 14.40
CA ALA A 115 -1.60 8.46 14.88
C ALA A 115 -0.32 7.66 14.58
N GLU A 116 0.17 7.70 13.34
CA GLU A 116 1.38 6.97 12.95
C GLU A 116 2.63 7.59 13.61
N ALA A 117 2.68 8.91 13.74
CA ALA A 117 3.73 9.60 14.48
C ALA A 117 3.78 9.15 15.96
N ASN A 118 2.62 9.01 16.61
CA ASN A 118 2.52 8.51 17.98
C ASN A 118 3.13 7.12 18.10
N GLU A 119 2.74 6.16 17.25
CA GLU A 119 3.30 4.81 17.31
C GLU A 119 4.82 4.78 17.18
N LEU A 120 5.36 5.55 16.24
CA LEU A 120 6.80 5.64 16.01
C LEU A 120 7.52 6.31 17.20
N MET A 121 6.94 7.38 17.75
CA MET A 121 7.51 8.03 18.93
C MET A 121 7.44 7.15 20.17
N GLU A 122 6.38 6.36 20.34
CA GLU A 122 6.29 5.35 21.41
C GLU A 122 7.37 4.28 21.25
N ARG A 123 7.60 3.78 20.03
CA ARG A 123 8.69 2.83 19.77
C ARG A 123 10.05 3.46 20.05
N ALA A 124 10.28 4.71 19.65
CA ALA A 124 11.50 5.43 19.95
C ALA A 124 11.70 5.59 21.47
N LEU A 125 10.66 6.00 22.20
CA LEU A 125 10.71 6.19 23.65
C LEU A 125 10.97 4.86 24.37
N ASN A 126 10.20 3.82 24.08
CA ASN A 126 10.28 2.52 24.74
C ASN A 126 11.61 1.79 24.53
N ASN A 127 12.31 2.09 23.43
CA ASN A 127 13.63 1.51 23.14
C ASN A 127 14.79 2.48 23.46
N SER A 128 14.50 3.66 24.01
CA SER A 128 15.50 4.61 24.48
C SER A 128 15.69 4.51 26.01
N THR A 129 16.83 4.99 26.51
CA THR A 129 17.09 5.12 27.96
C THR A 129 17.03 6.57 28.37
N GLU A 130 16.77 6.89 29.64
CA GLU A 130 16.56 8.28 30.10
C GLU A 130 17.74 9.24 29.82
N GLY A 131 18.95 8.72 29.55
CA GLY A 131 20.12 9.49 29.12
C GLY A 131 20.35 9.55 27.60
N ASP A 132 19.52 8.87 26.80
CA ASP A 132 19.60 8.90 25.34
C ASP A 132 19.13 10.25 24.80
N ARG A 133 19.80 10.75 23.75
CA ARG A 133 19.45 12.01 23.10
C ARG A 133 18.01 12.05 22.55
N PHE A 134 17.39 10.89 22.31
CA PHE A 134 16.04 10.77 21.78
C PHE A 134 14.96 10.63 22.86
N TYR A 135 15.31 10.24 24.10
CA TYR A 135 14.31 9.97 25.16
C TYR A 135 13.48 11.21 25.51
N GLY A 136 14.14 12.31 25.86
CA GLY A 136 13.47 13.57 26.18
C GLY A 136 12.64 14.12 25.00
N PRO A 137 13.24 14.24 23.80
CA PRO A 137 12.50 14.70 22.62
C PRO A 137 11.32 13.81 22.21
N ALA A 138 11.43 12.49 22.25
CA ALA A 138 10.33 11.57 21.92
C ALA A 138 9.19 11.68 22.93
N LYS A 139 9.52 11.72 24.24
CA LYS A 139 8.53 11.93 25.29
C LYS A 139 7.79 13.26 25.11
N LYS A 140 8.52 14.33 24.82
CA LYS A 140 7.93 15.65 24.58
C LYS A 140 7.01 15.64 23.35
N ALA A 141 7.42 14.99 22.26
CA ALA A 141 6.58 14.86 21.05
C ALA A 141 5.27 14.11 21.34
N LEU A 142 5.32 13.01 22.12
CA LEU A 142 4.12 12.29 22.56
C LEU A 142 3.19 13.15 23.42
N GLU A 143 3.75 13.97 24.31
CA GLU A 143 2.97 14.92 25.11
C GLU A 143 2.28 15.96 24.21
N GLU A 144 3.01 16.53 23.24
CA GLU A 144 2.49 17.51 22.27
C GLU A 144 1.40 16.92 21.37
N MET A 145 1.55 15.67 20.93
CA MET A 145 0.60 15.01 20.03
C MET A 145 -0.77 14.73 20.66
N ASN A 146 -0.90 14.69 21.99
CA ASN A 146 -2.20 14.50 22.65
C ASN A 146 -3.22 15.60 22.31
N ASP A 147 -2.72 16.80 22.02
CA ASP A 147 -3.55 17.98 21.73
C ASP A 147 -3.67 18.24 20.22
N LEU A 148 -3.03 17.43 19.37
CA LEU A 148 -3.06 17.58 17.92
C LEU A 148 -4.18 16.74 17.29
N ILE A 149 -4.80 17.28 16.25
CA ILE A 149 -5.80 16.57 15.46
C ILE A 149 -5.07 15.84 14.33
N ASP A 150 -5.29 14.53 14.24
CA ASP A 150 -4.79 13.72 13.13
C ASP A 150 -5.45 14.15 11.82
N SER A 151 -4.64 14.40 10.79
CA SER A 151 -5.12 14.66 9.43
C SER A 151 -5.88 13.47 8.84
N LYS A 152 -5.63 12.24 9.34
CA LYS A 152 -6.19 10.96 8.86
C LYS A 152 -5.80 10.59 7.42
N ASP A 153 -5.02 11.43 6.75
CA ASP A 153 -4.59 11.20 5.37
C ASP A 153 -3.22 10.50 5.35
N PRO A 154 -3.08 9.32 4.73
CA PRO A 154 -1.77 8.66 4.63
C PRO A 154 -0.88 9.44 3.65
N ILE A 155 0.05 10.24 4.18
CA ILE A 155 0.92 11.13 3.39
C ILE A 155 1.88 10.33 2.49
N PHE A 156 2.26 9.11 2.87
CA PHE A 156 3.34 8.36 2.21
C PHE A 156 2.93 7.35 1.14
N ALA A 157 1.63 7.03 1.03
CA ALA A 157 1.15 6.15 -0.03
C ALA A 157 1.03 6.87 -1.38
N THR A 158 0.92 8.20 -1.38
CA THR A 158 0.51 8.96 -2.57
C THR A 158 1.69 9.57 -3.33
N ASP A 159 2.80 9.89 -2.67
CA ASP A 159 4.06 10.20 -3.37
C ASP A 159 4.70 8.95 -3.99
N TYR A 160 4.26 7.77 -3.57
CA TYR A 160 4.63 6.48 -4.16
C TYR A 160 3.92 6.22 -5.51
N LEU A 161 2.69 6.72 -5.72
CA LEU A 161 1.93 6.55 -6.96
C LEU A 161 2.56 7.18 -8.22
N ILE A 162 3.53 8.09 -8.05
CA ILE A 162 4.11 8.84 -9.18
C ILE A 162 5.63 8.68 -9.23
N GLY A 163 6.29 8.30 -8.12
CA GLY A 163 7.74 8.40 -7.99
C GLY A 163 8.55 7.10 -7.99
N GLN A 164 8.00 5.94 -7.62
CA GLN A 164 8.83 4.76 -7.35
C GLN A 164 8.13 3.47 -7.77
N SER A 165 8.47 2.98 -8.97
CA SER A 165 8.22 1.62 -9.43
C SER A 165 8.91 0.53 -8.58
N MET A 166 9.36 0.79 -7.35
CA MET A 166 10.06 -0.17 -6.52
C MET A 166 9.97 0.19 -5.03
N SER A 167 9.11 -0.50 -4.27
CA SER A 167 9.42 -1.07 -2.95
C SER A 167 8.12 -1.49 -2.24
N HIS A 168 7.75 -2.76 -2.44
CA HIS A 168 6.80 -3.50 -1.63
C HIS A 168 7.02 -3.26 -0.12
N ALA A 169 6.07 -2.63 0.56
CA ALA A 169 5.57 -3.03 1.89
C ALA A 169 4.66 -1.94 2.48
N LEU A 170 3.51 -2.40 2.97
CA LEU A 170 2.69 -1.79 4.03
C LEU A 170 1.96 -0.49 3.65
N ILE A 171 0.81 -0.66 3.02
CA ILE A 171 -0.25 0.33 3.13
C ILE A 171 -1.46 -0.34 3.78
N ASP A 172 -1.79 0.08 5.00
CA ASP A 172 -2.95 -0.39 5.78
C ASP A 172 -4.28 0.26 5.34
N SER A 173 -4.29 0.98 4.20
CA SER A 173 -5.47 1.64 3.62
C SER A 173 -5.28 1.87 2.11
N PRO A 174 -6.29 1.68 1.25
CA PRO A 174 -6.18 2.11 -0.15
C PRO A 174 -5.94 3.63 -0.23
N ILE A 175 -5.26 4.05 -1.30
CA ILE A 175 -5.04 5.47 -1.60
C ILE A 175 -6.38 6.14 -1.89
N GLY A 176 -7.27 5.41 -2.56
CA GLY A 176 -8.70 5.70 -2.64
C GLY A 176 -9.43 4.71 -3.55
N THR A 177 -10.72 4.99 -3.74
CA THR A 177 -11.63 4.18 -4.55
C THR A 177 -11.73 4.76 -5.96
N PHE A 178 -11.58 3.90 -6.97
CA PHE A 178 -11.60 4.30 -8.36
C PHE A 178 -12.70 3.54 -9.11
N LYS A 179 -13.36 4.22 -10.05
CA LYS A 179 -14.45 3.69 -10.87
C LYS A 179 -14.14 3.92 -12.34
N LYS A 180 -14.61 3.01 -13.19
CA LYS A 180 -14.64 3.23 -14.64
C LYS A 180 -15.65 4.36 -14.91
N MET A 181 -15.26 5.36 -15.71
CA MET A 181 -16.24 6.34 -16.19
C MET A 181 -17.19 5.66 -17.17
N SER A 182 -18.49 5.95 -17.05
CA SER A 182 -19.48 5.67 -18.09
C SER A 182 -19.16 6.51 -19.33
N PHE A 183 -18.24 6.05 -20.18
CA PHE A 183 -18.14 6.58 -21.53
C PHE A 183 -19.35 6.10 -22.32
N ASP A 184 -20.12 7.06 -22.82
CA ASP A 184 -21.22 6.80 -23.74
C ASP A 184 -20.67 5.99 -24.94
N LYS A 185 -21.16 4.74 -25.05
CA LYS A 185 -20.93 3.73 -26.09
C LYS A 185 -19.77 2.76 -25.82
N ILE A 186 -20.15 1.68 -25.15
CA ILE A 186 -19.49 0.38 -25.20
C ILE A 186 -19.65 -0.17 -26.62
N GLU A 187 -18.58 -0.15 -27.43
CA GLU A 187 -18.44 -1.05 -28.57
C GLU A 187 -17.44 -2.17 -28.23
N ASN A 188 -18.01 -3.25 -27.67
CA ASN A 188 -17.62 -4.66 -27.80
C ASN A 188 -16.26 -5.20 -27.31
N LYS A 189 -16.42 -6.18 -26.40
CA LYS A 189 -15.49 -7.22 -25.90
C LYS A 189 -14.23 -6.72 -25.23
N TYR A 190 -14.30 -6.72 -23.89
CA TYR A 190 -13.19 -6.71 -22.94
C TYR A 190 -12.00 -5.89 -23.46
N ASP A 191 -12.15 -4.56 -23.50
CA ASP A 191 -11.00 -3.69 -23.74
C ASP A 191 -9.88 -4.17 -22.81
N ALA A 192 -8.75 -4.56 -23.40
CA ALA A 192 -7.64 -5.19 -22.68
C ALA A 192 -7.16 -4.30 -21.53
N ASN A 193 -7.43 -3.00 -21.63
CA ASN A 193 -7.06 -1.97 -20.70
C ASN A 193 -8.28 -1.09 -20.42
N VAL A 194 -8.60 -0.83 -19.15
CA VAL A 194 -9.73 -0.02 -18.71
C VAL A 194 -9.21 1.20 -17.96
N GLN A 195 -9.60 2.39 -18.40
CA GLN A 195 -9.25 3.62 -17.69
C GLN A 195 -10.09 3.76 -16.41
N MET A 196 -9.42 3.88 -15.29
CA MET A 196 -9.98 4.10 -13.97
C MET A 196 -9.89 5.58 -13.59
N PHE A 197 -10.91 6.08 -12.89
CA PHE A 197 -11.00 7.46 -12.42
C PHE A 197 -11.34 7.47 -10.93
N PRO A 198 -10.75 8.36 -10.13
CA PRO A 198 -11.09 8.44 -8.72
C PRO A 198 -12.55 8.86 -8.53
N THR A 199 -13.18 8.40 -7.45
CA THR A 199 -14.45 8.95 -6.99
C THR A 199 -14.30 10.42 -6.57
N ASP A 200 -15.41 11.13 -6.37
CA ASP A 200 -15.38 12.51 -5.85
C ASP A 200 -14.65 12.57 -4.49
N ASP A 201 -15.00 11.67 -3.56
CA ASP A 201 -14.32 11.55 -2.25
C ASP A 201 -12.80 11.29 -2.40
N THR A 202 -12.42 10.45 -3.37
CA THR A 202 -11.01 10.14 -3.63
C THR A 202 -10.31 11.34 -4.26
N THR A 203 -10.99 12.09 -5.14
CA THR A 203 -10.48 13.30 -5.76
C THR A 203 -10.23 14.38 -4.71
N GLU A 204 -11.18 14.58 -3.79
CA GLU A 204 -11.03 15.50 -2.66
C GLU A 204 -9.83 15.12 -1.79
N LYS A 205 -9.70 13.84 -1.43
CA LYS A 205 -8.55 13.33 -0.67
C LYS A 205 -7.22 13.55 -1.39
N LEU A 206 -7.15 13.21 -2.68
CA LEU A 206 -5.95 13.40 -3.50
C LEU A 206 -5.59 14.88 -3.64
N ASN A 207 -6.57 15.76 -3.80
CA ASN A 207 -6.35 17.21 -3.80
C ASN A 207 -5.83 17.70 -2.45
N GLY A 208 -6.38 17.22 -1.33
CA GLY A 208 -5.89 17.53 0.02
C GLY A 208 -4.44 17.14 0.22
N ILE A 209 -4.05 15.94 -0.24
CA ILE A 209 -2.65 15.48 -0.20
C ILE A 209 -1.73 16.38 -1.05
N ARG A 210 -2.18 16.77 -2.25
CA ARG A 210 -1.39 17.60 -3.16
C ARG A 210 -1.24 19.04 -2.67
N GLU A 211 -2.28 19.61 -2.09
CA GLU A 211 -2.23 20.92 -1.42
C GLU A 211 -1.30 20.87 -0.21
N PHE A 212 -1.44 19.84 0.61
CA PHE A 212 -0.56 19.59 1.75
C PHE A 212 0.91 19.55 1.30
N ASN A 213 1.25 18.75 0.29
CA ASN A 213 2.59 18.65 -0.28
C ASN A 213 3.12 19.98 -0.81
N SER A 214 2.27 20.75 -1.51
CA SER A 214 2.61 22.08 -2.03
C SER A 214 2.94 23.06 -0.91
N ASN A 215 2.19 23.02 0.19
CA ASN A 215 2.46 23.82 1.38
C ASN A 215 3.76 23.42 2.11
N HIS A 216 4.31 22.24 1.80
CA HIS A 216 5.54 21.70 2.40
C HIS A 216 6.72 21.63 1.41
N GLY A 217 6.66 22.41 0.33
CA GLY A 217 7.79 22.64 -0.58
C GLY A 217 7.82 21.76 -1.83
N PHE A 218 6.82 20.90 -2.03
CA PHE A 218 6.65 20.09 -3.24
C PHE A 218 5.54 20.69 -4.09
N GLU A 219 5.87 21.66 -4.96
CA GLU A 219 4.88 22.20 -5.91
C GLU A 219 4.24 21.06 -6.71
N GLN A 220 2.96 20.82 -6.44
CA GLN A 220 2.15 19.83 -7.13
C GLN A 220 0.96 20.55 -7.75
N ALA A 221 0.75 20.36 -9.06
CA ALA A 221 -0.45 20.80 -9.76
C ALA A 221 -1.70 20.17 -9.13
N SER A 222 -2.91 20.73 -9.30
CA SER A 222 -4.13 20.09 -8.77
C SER A 222 -4.33 18.70 -9.39
N PHE A 223 -5.16 17.85 -8.79
CA PHE A 223 -5.42 16.53 -9.37
C PHE A 223 -6.05 16.64 -10.77
N GLU A 224 -6.89 17.65 -11.02
CA GLU A 224 -7.51 17.92 -12.32
C GLU A 224 -6.48 18.30 -13.39
N GLU A 225 -5.40 18.98 -13.01
CA GLU A 225 -4.28 19.29 -13.90
C GLU A 225 -3.33 18.10 -14.07
N PHE A 226 -3.19 17.28 -13.02
CA PHE A 226 -2.33 16.10 -13.01
C PHE A 226 -2.88 14.95 -13.86
N LEU A 227 -4.16 14.63 -13.72
CA LEU A 227 -4.78 13.44 -14.29
C LEU A 227 -4.62 13.33 -15.81
N PRO A 228 -4.90 14.36 -16.64
CA PRO A 228 -4.84 14.24 -18.10
C PRO A 228 -3.46 13.84 -18.63
N ALA A 229 -2.38 14.32 -17.99
CA ALA A 229 -1.01 14.01 -18.37
C ALA A 229 -0.55 12.61 -17.89
N ASN A 230 -1.30 12.00 -16.97
CA ASN A 230 -0.93 10.78 -16.26
C ASN A 230 -2.01 9.69 -16.36
N LEU A 231 -2.94 9.81 -17.31
CA LEU A 231 -3.98 8.80 -17.58
C LEU A 231 -3.43 7.36 -17.65
N PRO A 232 -2.26 7.09 -18.28
CA PRO A 232 -1.70 5.74 -18.30
C PRO A 232 -1.38 5.13 -16.92
N LEU A 233 -1.22 5.94 -15.87
CA LEU A 233 -1.03 5.47 -14.48
C LEU A 233 -2.33 4.94 -13.85
N PHE A 234 -3.48 5.25 -14.44
CA PHE A 234 -4.80 4.85 -13.96
C PHE A 234 -5.45 3.85 -14.91
N GLU A 235 -4.64 3.12 -15.68
CA GLU A 235 -5.11 2.11 -16.62
C GLU A 235 -5.03 0.74 -15.96
N GLU A 236 -6.10 -0.05 -16.00
CA GLU A 236 -6.15 -1.40 -15.44
C GLU A 236 -6.19 -2.46 -16.54
N HIS A 237 -5.30 -3.45 -16.45
CA HIS A 237 -5.29 -4.58 -17.38
C HIS A 237 -6.47 -5.53 -17.10
N ASN A 238 -7.40 -5.57 -18.04
CA ASN A 238 -8.62 -6.34 -17.95
C ASN A 238 -8.42 -7.79 -18.42
N GLN A 239 -8.32 -8.71 -17.47
CA GLN A 239 -8.18 -10.15 -17.73
C GLN A 239 -9.53 -10.90 -17.77
N LEU A 240 -10.66 -10.21 -17.81
CA LEU A 240 -11.99 -10.83 -17.70
C LEU A 240 -12.23 -11.94 -18.74
N SER A 241 -11.75 -11.77 -19.97
CA SER A 241 -11.89 -12.78 -21.02
C SER A 241 -11.21 -14.10 -20.68
N LEU A 242 -10.09 -14.07 -19.95
CA LEU A 242 -9.40 -15.26 -19.46
C LEU A 242 -10.13 -15.90 -18.27
N ILE A 243 -10.82 -15.08 -17.46
CA ILE A 243 -11.43 -15.48 -16.18
C ILE A 243 -12.88 -15.98 -16.34
N LEU A 244 -13.61 -15.41 -17.31
CA LEU A 244 -15.03 -15.65 -17.54
C LEU A 244 -15.35 -16.22 -18.93
N GLY A 245 -14.39 -16.20 -19.85
CA GLY A 245 -14.65 -16.53 -21.25
C GLY A 245 -15.61 -15.53 -21.92
N GLU A 246 -16.40 -16.00 -22.88
CA GLU A 246 -17.30 -15.16 -23.67
C GLU A 246 -18.74 -15.07 -23.12
N GLY A 247 -19.02 -15.70 -21.97
CA GLY A 247 -20.38 -15.77 -21.39
C GLY A 247 -20.89 -14.46 -20.79
N TYR A 248 -20.01 -13.47 -20.62
CA TYR A 248 -20.32 -12.21 -19.93
C TYR A 248 -19.91 -11.00 -20.77
N THR A 249 -20.56 -9.87 -20.51
CA THR A 249 -20.20 -8.56 -21.05
C THR A 249 -19.95 -7.59 -19.91
N LEU A 250 -18.81 -6.89 -19.95
CA LEU A 250 -18.50 -5.85 -18.96
C LEU A 250 -19.47 -4.67 -19.09
N PHE A 251 -20.19 -4.36 -18.01
CA PHE A 251 -21.07 -3.20 -17.91
C PHE A 251 -20.39 -2.05 -17.19
N ASP A 252 -19.98 -2.29 -15.93
CA ASP A 252 -19.31 -1.30 -15.07
C ASP A 252 -18.21 -1.96 -14.22
N MET A 253 -17.29 -1.15 -13.66
CA MET A 253 -16.13 -1.63 -12.91
C MET A 253 -15.71 -0.65 -11.83
N GLY A 254 -15.44 -1.18 -10.64
CA GLY A 254 -14.78 -0.51 -9.54
C GLY A 254 -13.48 -1.21 -9.17
N ALA A 255 -12.51 -0.44 -8.67
CA ALA A 255 -11.27 -0.97 -8.10
C ALA A 255 -10.85 -0.16 -6.87
N GLU A 256 -10.02 -0.77 -6.04
CA GLU A 256 -9.27 -0.05 -5.00
C GLU A 256 -7.82 0.07 -5.46
N ILE A 257 -7.26 1.28 -5.36
CA ILE A 257 -5.86 1.53 -5.67
C ILE A 257 -5.07 1.43 -4.37
N TYR A 258 -4.30 0.34 -4.25
CA TYR A 258 -3.28 0.18 -3.21
C TYR A 258 -1.90 0.62 -3.72
N ASP A 259 -1.70 0.63 -5.04
CA ASP A 259 -0.50 1.08 -5.77
C ASP A 259 -0.90 1.40 -7.23
N VAL A 260 -0.02 1.99 -8.04
CA VAL A 260 -0.28 2.47 -9.42
C VAL A 260 -1.04 1.43 -10.24
N CYS A 261 -2.29 1.75 -10.61
CA CYS A 261 -3.12 0.89 -11.43
C CYS A 261 -2.35 0.30 -12.61
N GLY A 262 -2.50 -1.01 -12.81
CA GLY A 262 -2.08 -1.75 -14.01
C GLY A 262 -0.59 -1.81 -14.37
N LEU A 263 0.34 -1.20 -13.63
CA LEU A 263 1.77 -1.33 -13.93
C LEU A 263 2.47 -2.29 -12.95
N ASN A 264 2.39 -3.59 -13.25
CA ASN A 264 3.15 -4.68 -12.58
C ASN A 264 2.88 -4.88 -11.08
N ILE A 265 1.65 -4.66 -10.61
CA ILE A 265 1.27 -5.03 -9.24
C ILE A 265 1.10 -6.55 -9.14
N GLU A 266 1.69 -7.16 -8.10
CA GLU A 266 1.45 -8.57 -7.81
C GLU A 266 -0.05 -8.86 -7.67
N PRO A 267 -0.60 -9.88 -8.34
CA PRO A 267 -2.04 -10.17 -8.32
C PRO A 267 -2.66 -10.25 -6.91
N GLN A 268 -1.88 -10.65 -5.90
CA GLN A 268 -2.30 -10.72 -4.50
C GLN A 268 -2.53 -9.37 -3.80
N LEU A 269 -2.19 -8.26 -4.47
CA LEU A 269 -2.37 -6.90 -3.97
C LEU A 269 -3.48 -6.14 -4.72
N THR A 270 -4.19 -6.79 -5.64
CA THR A 270 -5.25 -6.14 -6.41
C THR A 270 -6.63 -6.37 -5.79
N PHE A 271 -7.55 -5.44 -6.07
CA PHE A 271 -8.97 -5.56 -5.73
C PHE A 271 -9.79 -4.94 -6.84
N THR A 272 -10.64 -5.75 -7.47
CA THR A 272 -11.47 -5.31 -8.58
C THR A 272 -12.85 -5.93 -8.49
N PHE A 273 -13.87 -5.10 -8.68
CA PHE A 273 -15.26 -5.50 -8.62
C PHE A 273 -15.96 -5.07 -9.91
N TYR A 274 -16.62 -6.02 -10.57
CA TYR A 274 -17.21 -5.82 -11.89
C TYR A 274 -18.71 -5.99 -11.82
N LYS A 275 -19.43 -5.12 -12.51
CA LYS A 275 -20.82 -5.32 -12.92
C LYS A 275 -20.84 -5.78 -14.37
N LEU A 276 -21.52 -6.88 -14.62
CA LEU A 276 -21.51 -7.62 -15.87
C LEU A 276 -22.95 -7.86 -16.33
N ILE A 277 -23.10 -8.16 -17.61
CA ILE A 277 -24.32 -8.74 -18.18
C ILE A 277 -24.01 -10.19 -18.50
N ASN A 278 -24.77 -11.13 -17.95
CA ASN A 278 -24.74 -12.52 -18.37
C ASN A 278 -25.42 -12.64 -19.75
N ASN A 279 -24.66 -13.05 -20.76
CA ASN A 279 -25.11 -13.05 -22.15
C ASN A 279 -26.20 -14.11 -22.43
N GLU A 280 -26.32 -15.14 -21.58
CA GLU A 280 -27.33 -16.19 -21.74
C GLU A 280 -28.68 -15.77 -21.14
N THR A 281 -28.67 -15.13 -19.97
CA THR A 281 -29.89 -14.76 -19.23
C THR A 281 -30.32 -13.30 -19.44
N ASN A 282 -29.43 -12.46 -19.99
CA ASN A 282 -29.60 -11.02 -20.08
C ASN A 282 -29.94 -10.36 -18.72
N CYS A 283 -29.32 -10.87 -17.67
CA CYS A 283 -29.41 -10.34 -16.31
C CYS A 283 -28.06 -9.83 -15.83
N TYR A 284 -28.07 -8.96 -14.83
CA TYR A 284 -26.85 -8.46 -14.21
C TYR A 284 -26.16 -9.57 -13.41
N SER A 285 -24.84 -9.60 -13.50
CA SER A 285 -23.97 -10.43 -12.68
C SER A 285 -22.86 -9.59 -12.09
N TYR A 286 -22.31 -10.03 -10.96
CA TYR A 286 -21.24 -9.35 -10.24
C TYR A 286 -20.06 -10.28 -10.08
N LEU A 287 -18.86 -9.76 -10.32
CA LEU A 287 -17.61 -10.50 -10.13
C LEU A 287 -16.70 -9.71 -9.19
N LEU A 288 -16.24 -10.34 -8.12
CA LEU A 288 -15.13 -9.87 -7.31
C LEU A 288 -13.86 -10.66 -7.63
N LEU A 289 -12.77 -9.95 -7.88
CA LEU A 289 -11.41 -10.48 -7.91
C LEU A 289 -10.58 -9.71 -6.91
N ALA A 290 -10.11 -10.37 -5.85
CA ALA A 290 -9.34 -9.69 -4.82
C ALA A 290 -8.23 -10.56 -4.24
N GLY A 291 -7.07 -9.95 -4.01
CA GLY A 291 -6.08 -10.47 -3.10
C GLY A 291 -6.58 -10.43 -1.66
N LYS A 292 -6.01 -11.26 -0.80
CA LYS A 292 -6.46 -11.40 0.59
C LYS A 292 -6.34 -10.11 1.40
N SER A 293 -5.17 -9.46 1.39
CA SER A 293 -4.94 -8.24 2.17
C SER A 293 -5.84 -7.08 1.71
N PRO A 294 -5.95 -6.79 0.41
CA PRO A 294 -6.95 -5.84 -0.11
C PRO A 294 -8.38 -6.15 0.32
N LEU A 295 -8.78 -7.43 0.27
CA LEU A 295 -10.11 -7.85 0.67
C LEU A 295 -10.39 -7.57 2.15
N GLU A 296 -9.43 -7.91 3.02
CA GLU A 296 -9.53 -7.68 4.46
C GLU A 296 -9.62 -6.17 4.80
N LEU A 297 -8.88 -5.33 4.08
CA LEU A 297 -8.94 -3.88 4.25
C LEU A 297 -10.31 -3.32 3.85
N LYS A 298 -10.85 -3.74 2.69
CA LYS A 298 -12.16 -3.29 2.24
C LYS A 298 -13.29 -3.79 3.15
N ASP A 299 -13.18 -5.02 3.66
CA ASP A 299 -14.08 -5.58 4.68
C ASP A 299 -14.11 -4.72 5.95
N ARG A 300 -12.94 -4.35 6.48
CA ARG A 300 -12.86 -3.46 7.66
C ARG A 300 -13.47 -2.08 7.40
N GLN A 301 -13.41 -1.59 6.15
CA GLN A 301 -14.01 -0.31 5.78
C GLN A 301 -15.54 -0.40 5.75
N LEU A 302 -16.10 -1.38 5.01
CA LEU A 302 -17.55 -1.51 4.85
C LEU A 302 -18.26 -1.95 6.13
N SER A 303 -17.63 -2.80 6.95
CA SER A 303 -18.21 -3.25 8.24
C SER A 303 -18.36 -2.14 9.29
N ARG A 304 -17.74 -0.96 9.07
CA ARG A 304 -17.90 0.21 9.94
C ARG A 304 -19.04 1.13 9.49
N ASP A 305 -19.56 0.94 8.29
CA ASP A 305 -20.61 1.78 7.72
C ASP A 305 -21.97 1.14 8.05
N GLU A 306 -22.79 1.87 8.81
CA GLU A 306 -24.11 1.44 9.29
C GLU A 306 -25.10 1.14 8.15
N ASN A 307 -24.80 1.58 6.92
CA ASN A 307 -25.64 1.33 5.75
C ASN A 307 -25.48 -0.11 5.18
N PHE A 308 -24.51 -0.88 5.64
CA PHE A 308 -24.27 -2.25 5.17
C PHE A 308 -24.48 -3.27 6.29
N GLU A 309 -25.47 -4.14 6.11
CA GLU A 309 -25.76 -5.21 7.07
C GLU A 309 -25.07 -6.51 6.63
N TYR A 310 -23.88 -6.79 7.17
CA TYR A 310 -23.32 -8.13 7.17
C TYR A 310 -22.65 -8.47 8.51
N ASP A 311 -23.06 -9.60 9.09
CA ASP A 311 -22.98 -9.89 10.53
C ASP A 311 -21.57 -10.15 11.08
N THR A 312 -20.56 -10.33 10.23
CA THR A 312 -19.26 -10.90 10.63
C THR A 312 -18.15 -10.59 9.64
N ARG A 313 -16.89 -10.57 10.13
CA ARG A 313 -15.68 -10.42 9.28
C ARG A 313 -15.56 -11.58 8.29
N ILE A 314 -15.07 -11.28 7.10
CA ILE A 314 -14.84 -12.28 6.05
C ILE A 314 -13.74 -13.27 6.45
N PHE A 315 -12.71 -12.78 7.14
CA PHE A 315 -11.61 -13.57 7.66
C PHE A 315 -11.59 -13.58 9.18
N ASP A 316 -11.38 -14.76 9.76
CA ASP A 316 -11.19 -14.95 11.20
C ASP A 316 -9.91 -15.74 11.47
N VAL A 317 -9.28 -15.46 12.62
CA VAL A 317 -8.04 -16.10 13.05
C VAL A 317 -8.31 -16.90 14.31
N TYR A 318 -8.26 -18.22 14.21
CA TYR A 318 -8.42 -19.12 15.35
C TYR A 318 -7.26 -20.10 15.45
N LYS A 319 -6.56 -20.09 16.60
CA LYS A 319 -5.39 -20.96 16.89
C LYS A 319 -4.34 -20.95 15.76
N ASN A 320 -3.98 -19.76 15.28
CA ASN A 320 -3.01 -19.54 14.20
C ASN A 320 -3.41 -20.16 12.85
N LYS A 321 -4.70 -20.45 12.65
CA LYS A 321 -5.27 -20.79 11.34
C LYS A 321 -6.24 -19.70 10.93
N ILE A 322 -6.22 -19.38 9.63
CA ILE A 322 -7.11 -18.40 9.03
C ILE A 322 -8.29 -19.16 8.46
N PHE A 323 -9.48 -18.76 8.86
CA PHE A 323 -10.75 -19.26 8.36
C PHE A 323 -11.42 -18.14 7.57
N PHE A 324 -12.24 -18.51 6.60
CA PHE A 324 -13.07 -17.59 5.86
C PHE A 324 -14.53 -18.03 5.92
N ASP A 325 -15.44 -17.06 5.87
CA ASP A 325 -16.88 -17.29 5.87
C ASP A 325 -17.46 -17.03 4.47
N SER A 326 -17.90 -18.09 3.80
CA SER A 326 -18.47 -18.02 2.46
C SER A 326 -19.77 -17.21 2.39
N ASP A 327 -20.59 -17.24 3.43
CA ASP A 327 -21.86 -16.50 3.44
C ASP A 327 -21.61 -15.00 3.60
N ASN A 328 -20.65 -14.60 4.46
CA ASN A 328 -20.23 -13.20 4.56
C ASN A 328 -19.55 -12.71 3.28
N MET A 329 -18.77 -13.55 2.59
CA MET A 329 -18.17 -13.19 1.29
C MET A 329 -19.23 -12.81 0.24
N ILE A 330 -20.37 -13.50 0.24
CA ILE A 330 -21.51 -13.19 -0.63
C ILE A 330 -22.19 -11.89 -0.19
N LYS A 331 -22.53 -11.76 1.11
CA LYS A 331 -23.13 -10.52 1.64
C LYS A 331 -22.24 -9.30 1.39
N PHE A 332 -20.93 -9.45 1.56
CA PHE A 332 -19.94 -8.43 1.24
C PHE A 332 -19.98 -8.04 -0.24
N SER A 333 -20.09 -9.00 -1.16
CA SER A 333 -20.22 -8.73 -2.59
C SER A 333 -21.51 -7.97 -2.93
N LEU A 334 -22.61 -8.21 -2.21
CA LEU A 334 -23.84 -7.41 -2.34
C LEU A 334 -23.65 -5.98 -1.80
N ALA A 335 -22.96 -5.82 -0.67
CA ALA A 335 -22.60 -4.51 -0.13
C ALA A 335 -21.72 -3.72 -1.13
N LEU A 336 -20.79 -4.40 -1.81
CA LEU A 336 -20.00 -3.78 -2.88
C LEU A 336 -20.86 -3.33 -4.06
N ALA A 337 -21.87 -4.10 -4.47
CA ALA A 337 -22.79 -3.70 -5.55
C ALA A 337 -23.49 -2.37 -5.23
N LYS A 338 -23.94 -2.22 -3.98
CA LYS A 338 -24.48 -0.96 -3.48
C LYS A 338 -23.43 0.15 -3.41
N ASN A 339 -22.25 -0.12 -2.87
CA ASN A 339 -21.20 0.89 -2.70
C ASN A 339 -20.63 1.42 -4.05
N TYR A 340 -20.35 0.52 -4.99
CA TYR A 340 -19.75 0.89 -6.27
C TYR A 340 -20.77 1.34 -7.31
N PHE A 341 -21.91 0.67 -7.38
CA PHE A 341 -22.85 0.83 -8.50
C PHE A 341 -24.22 1.35 -8.06
N ASN A 342 -24.43 1.57 -6.75
CA ASN A 342 -25.71 1.97 -6.18
C ASN A 342 -26.85 0.98 -6.51
N ASP A 343 -26.50 -0.32 -6.62
CA ASP A 343 -27.47 -1.40 -6.84
C ASP A 343 -27.94 -1.97 -5.50
N ASP A 344 -29.26 -1.90 -5.23
CA ASP A 344 -29.87 -2.52 -4.05
C ASP A 344 -30.24 -3.98 -4.35
N ILE A 345 -29.32 -4.90 -4.05
CA ILE A 345 -29.45 -6.34 -4.31
C ILE A 345 -29.51 -7.10 -2.99
N THR A 346 -30.40 -8.09 -2.92
CA THR A 346 -30.56 -8.95 -1.75
C THR A 346 -30.21 -10.40 -2.07
N LEU A 347 -30.10 -11.24 -1.05
CA LEU A 347 -29.85 -12.68 -1.23
C LEU A 347 -30.94 -13.37 -2.06
N ASP A 348 -32.17 -12.85 -2.04
CA ASP A 348 -33.31 -13.39 -2.79
C ASP A 348 -33.17 -13.16 -4.31
N ASN A 349 -32.32 -12.23 -4.73
CA ASN A 349 -32.06 -11.94 -6.14
C ASN A 349 -30.99 -12.86 -6.75
N ILE A 350 -30.33 -13.69 -5.94
CA ILE A 350 -29.22 -14.53 -6.40
C ILE A 350 -29.76 -15.83 -7.00
N GLU A 351 -29.52 -16.03 -8.30
CA GLU A 351 -29.84 -17.28 -9.01
C GLU A 351 -28.69 -18.29 -8.88
N ASN A 352 -27.45 -17.80 -9.00
CA ASN A 352 -26.27 -18.64 -8.91
C ASN A 352 -25.11 -17.89 -8.26
N LYS A 353 -24.25 -18.62 -7.55
CA LYS A 353 -23.07 -18.07 -6.91
C LYS A 353 -21.93 -19.07 -6.89
N SER A 354 -20.71 -18.58 -7.08
CA SER A 354 -19.49 -19.39 -6.96
C SER A 354 -18.39 -18.61 -6.26
N ILE A 355 -17.62 -19.29 -5.42
CA ILE A 355 -16.42 -18.78 -4.78
C ILE A 355 -15.29 -19.73 -5.17
N SER A 356 -14.26 -19.21 -5.80
CA SER A 356 -13.16 -19.99 -6.38
C SER A 356 -11.81 -19.33 -6.06
N GLY A 357 -10.78 -20.16 -6.06
CA GLY A 357 -9.39 -19.73 -5.93
C GLY A 357 -8.78 -19.39 -7.28
N VAL A 358 -7.94 -18.35 -7.33
CA VAL A 358 -7.13 -18.04 -8.52
C VAL A 358 -5.67 -18.03 -8.13
N LYS A 359 -4.92 -18.94 -8.75
CA LYS A 359 -3.48 -19.03 -8.62
C LYS A 359 -2.83 -18.41 -9.85
N ASP A 360 -2.08 -17.34 -9.61
CA ASP A 360 -1.45 -16.50 -10.63
C ASP A 360 0.02 -16.30 -10.25
N GLU A 361 0.86 -17.30 -10.54
CA GLU A 361 2.24 -17.40 -10.03
C GLU A 361 3.30 -16.75 -10.94
N THR A 362 2.97 -16.23 -12.12
CA THR A 362 4.03 -15.88 -13.10
C THR A 362 3.81 -14.66 -14.00
N PHE A 363 2.74 -13.87 -13.87
CA PHE A 363 2.40 -12.82 -14.86
C PHE A 363 2.39 -13.36 -16.32
N SER A 364 2.37 -14.70 -16.49
CA SER A 364 2.57 -15.39 -17.76
C SER A 364 1.24 -15.81 -18.40
N GLN A 365 0.13 -15.22 -17.93
CA GLN A 365 -1.23 -15.42 -18.44
C GLN A 365 -1.79 -16.85 -18.27
N LEU A 366 -1.13 -17.72 -17.51
CA LEU A 366 -1.65 -19.03 -17.11
C LEU A 366 -2.37 -18.87 -15.76
N LEU A 367 -3.67 -18.57 -15.83
CA LEU A 367 -4.53 -18.51 -14.66
C LEU A 367 -5.04 -19.91 -14.32
N GLU A 368 -4.65 -20.43 -13.16
CA GLU A 368 -5.22 -21.66 -12.61
C GLU A 368 -6.39 -21.30 -11.69
N ILE A 369 -7.60 -21.69 -12.10
CA ILE A 369 -8.82 -21.51 -11.30
C ILE A 369 -9.12 -22.82 -10.58
N HIS A 370 -9.30 -22.74 -9.26
CA HIS A 370 -9.65 -23.87 -8.41
C HIS A 370 -11.08 -23.70 -7.90
N ASP A 371 -11.86 -24.78 -7.91
CA ASP A 371 -13.27 -24.76 -7.54
C ASP A 371 -13.50 -24.26 -6.10
N ASP A 372 -12.52 -24.49 -5.21
CA ASP A 372 -12.54 -24.01 -3.83
C ASP A 372 -11.40 -23.01 -3.60
N PHE A 373 -11.72 -21.89 -2.96
CA PHE A 373 -10.70 -20.94 -2.50
C PHE A 373 -9.83 -21.53 -1.40
N ASN A 374 -8.52 -21.49 -1.60
CA ASN A 374 -7.47 -21.84 -0.66
C ASN A 374 -6.73 -20.58 -0.20
N ILE A 375 -6.33 -20.54 1.07
CA ILE A 375 -5.57 -19.42 1.62
C ILE A 375 -4.22 -19.18 0.93
N ASN A 376 -3.70 -20.18 0.22
CA ASN A 376 -2.46 -20.07 -0.55
C ASN A 376 -2.69 -19.55 -1.98
N ASP A 377 -3.95 -19.33 -2.39
CA ASP A 377 -4.25 -18.75 -3.70
C ASP A 377 -3.89 -17.27 -3.71
N SER A 378 -3.43 -16.78 -4.86
CA SER A 378 -3.08 -15.38 -5.06
C SER A 378 -4.30 -14.47 -4.90
N ARG A 379 -5.47 -14.91 -5.40
CA ARG A 379 -6.73 -14.13 -5.36
C ARG A 379 -7.94 -15.02 -5.07
N VAL A 380 -8.97 -14.43 -4.46
CA VAL A 380 -10.32 -14.98 -4.45
C VAL A 380 -11.10 -14.46 -5.66
N ARG A 381 -11.93 -15.34 -6.23
CA ARG A 381 -12.89 -15.04 -7.30
C ARG A 381 -14.30 -15.37 -6.82
N ILE A 382 -15.17 -14.36 -6.74
CA ILE A 382 -16.58 -14.53 -6.37
C ILE A 382 -17.45 -14.10 -7.54
N ILE A 383 -18.32 -14.96 -8.04
CA ILE A 383 -19.33 -14.61 -9.04
C ILE A 383 -20.72 -14.75 -8.43
N ILE A 384 -21.56 -13.75 -8.67
CA ILE A 384 -22.97 -13.75 -8.31
C ILE A 384 -23.78 -13.43 -9.57
N ASP A 385 -24.54 -14.41 -10.05
CA ASP A 385 -25.54 -14.20 -11.10
C ASP A 385 -26.89 -13.88 -10.45
N THR A 386 -27.58 -12.86 -10.97
CA THR A 386 -28.85 -12.41 -10.43
C THR A 386 -30.02 -12.63 -11.39
N ASP A 387 -31.25 -12.50 -10.87
CA ASP A 387 -32.48 -12.45 -11.65
C ASP A 387 -32.85 -11.03 -12.16
N ILE A 388 -31.99 -10.04 -11.90
CA ILE A 388 -32.23 -8.64 -12.21
C ILE A 388 -31.87 -8.38 -13.68
N LYS A 389 -32.82 -7.90 -14.47
CA LYS A 389 -32.61 -7.64 -15.90
C LYS A 389 -31.63 -6.49 -16.15
N ALA A 390 -30.76 -6.72 -17.14
CA ALA A 390 -29.78 -5.76 -17.64
C ALA A 390 -30.42 -4.55 -18.35
#